data_AF-A0A420Z832-F1
#
_entry.id   AF-A0A420Z832-F1
#
_cell.length_a   1.000
_cell.length_b   1.000
_cell.length_c   1.000
_cell.angle_alpha   90.00
_cell.angle_beta   90.00
_cell.angle_gamma   90.00
#
_symmetry.space_group_name_H-M   'P 1'
#
loop_
_entity.id
_entity.type
_entity.pdbx_description
1 polymer ?
#
loop_
_entity_poly.entity_id
_entity_poly.type
_entity_poly.pdbx_seq_one_letter_code
_entity_poly.pdbx_strand_id
1 'polypeptide(L)'
;MKNRTVHLFFHDDVDGIVSAAMIMKGFFNDHVYRLYPVKSSMRGERFDATIKNLRKKAPEDAIIIVDYQHHADADLWIDHHYNPDLGENELKNGNLFYNSKVKSAARVIYNWFESNSVLKGAVNQHVVDIVDMIDSAGYKDIDYIFSSTEPLMILKAYLERLSIYVDSTYCRIVELIYHYDFDIDKVLFTLNIDNNIIDELRKSANAIGKAMVVNGVMGVTEMNRLYAYPRYSEYFVKPDLMYCIRIVRLGGYRVQMDVGYNKWQDKSCKVHIGKLLGSLEYAISGGGHFTVGGAIITENDIERFIDDMCVQFNGPEDSMEKYSVDKTDPVEKKSDELIKTGDAKTKADARSKVTSKLEGGNSERVQGGGV
;
A
#
# COMPACT_ATOMS: atom_id res chain seq x y z
N MET A 1 15.01 -6.99 -35.86
CA MET A 1 14.05 -5.86 -35.87
C MET A 1 14.89 -4.59 -35.83
N LYS A 2 14.90 -3.76 -36.88
CA LYS A 2 15.75 -2.55 -36.93
C LYS A 2 15.02 -1.38 -36.26
N ASN A 3 15.65 -0.77 -35.26
CA ASN A 3 15.34 0.55 -34.66
C ASN A 3 13.88 0.80 -34.24
N ARG A 4 13.23 -0.14 -33.53
CA ARG A 4 11.96 0.17 -32.85
C ARG A 4 12.25 0.81 -31.49
N THR A 5 11.52 1.88 -31.16
CA THR A 5 11.54 2.40 -29.79
C THR A 5 10.74 1.44 -28.92
N VAL A 6 11.23 1.16 -27.72
CA VAL A 6 10.54 0.33 -26.73
C VAL A 6 10.01 1.23 -25.62
N HIS A 7 8.70 1.30 -25.48
CA HIS A 7 8.03 1.96 -24.37
C HIS A 7 7.82 0.95 -23.25
N LEU A 8 8.61 1.07 -22.19
CA LEU A 8 8.61 0.15 -21.05
C LEU A 8 7.94 0.80 -19.84
N PHE A 9 6.74 0.33 -19.52
CA PHE A 9 5.99 0.70 -18.33
C PHE A 9 6.29 -0.26 -17.19
N PHE A 10 6.58 0.26 -16.01
CA PHE A 10 6.96 -0.55 -14.83
C PHE A 10 6.42 0.08 -13.55
N HIS A 11 6.05 -0.74 -12.56
CA HIS A 11 5.66 -0.21 -11.26
C HIS A 11 6.80 0.58 -10.61
N ASP A 12 6.46 1.70 -9.99
CA ASP A 12 7.38 2.55 -9.24
C ASP A 12 7.89 1.97 -7.90
N ASP A 13 8.01 0.65 -7.77
CA ASP A 13 8.60 -0.01 -6.61
C ASP A 13 9.85 -0.84 -6.98
N VAL A 14 10.42 -1.54 -6.01
CA VAL A 14 11.67 -2.29 -6.22
C VAL A 14 11.51 -3.41 -7.24
N ASP A 15 10.36 -4.09 -7.28
CA ASP A 15 10.13 -5.18 -8.23
C ASP A 15 10.03 -4.63 -9.65
N GLY A 16 9.16 -3.66 -9.89
CA GLY A 16 9.03 -3.00 -11.18
C GLY A 16 10.34 -2.39 -11.69
N ILE A 17 11.11 -1.72 -10.82
CA ILE A 17 12.42 -1.13 -11.16
C ILE A 17 13.45 -2.20 -11.58
N VAL A 18 13.64 -3.24 -10.75
CA VAL A 18 14.61 -4.30 -11.06
C VAL A 18 14.18 -5.06 -12.31
N SER A 19 12.89 -5.38 -12.40
CA SER A 19 12.29 -6.04 -13.57
C SER A 19 12.51 -5.24 -14.85
N ALA A 20 12.31 -3.93 -14.84
CA ALA A 20 12.56 -3.07 -16.00
C ALA A 20 14.04 -3.13 -16.45
N ALA A 21 14.99 -3.10 -15.51
CA ALA A 21 16.41 -3.25 -15.83
C ALA A 21 16.72 -4.64 -16.42
N MET A 22 16.05 -5.69 -15.95
CA MET A 22 16.16 -7.03 -16.53
C MET A 22 15.64 -7.06 -17.96
N ILE A 23 14.48 -6.44 -18.26
CA ILE A 23 13.98 -6.34 -19.63
C ILE A 23 14.99 -5.68 -20.56
N MET A 24 15.61 -4.58 -20.11
CA MET A 24 16.65 -3.89 -20.87
C MET A 24 17.84 -4.79 -21.21
N LYS A 25 18.24 -5.66 -20.27
CA LYS A 25 19.33 -6.64 -20.42
C LYS A 25 19.00 -7.80 -21.36
N GLY A 26 17.77 -8.32 -21.26
CA GLY A 26 17.41 -9.62 -21.83
C GLY A 26 16.87 -9.58 -23.24
N PHE A 27 16.08 -8.56 -23.58
CA PHE A 27 15.25 -8.65 -24.78
C PHE A 27 15.78 -7.82 -25.96
N PHE A 28 16.37 -6.64 -25.72
CA PHE A 28 16.61 -5.70 -26.81
C PHE A 28 17.81 -4.76 -26.61
N ASN A 29 19.04 -5.31 -26.54
CA ASN A 29 20.28 -4.52 -26.35
C ASN A 29 20.52 -3.42 -27.41
N ASP A 30 19.92 -3.54 -28.61
CA ASP A 30 20.07 -2.57 -29.72
C ASP A 30 18.89 -1.60 -29.87
N HIS A 31 18.03 -1.46 -28.87
CA HIS A 31 16.82 -0.62 -28.95
C HIS A 31 16.91 0.64 -28.09
N VAL A 32 16.15 1.66 -28.48
CA VAL A 32 15.98 2.88 -27.69
C VAL A 32 14.83 2.64 -26.72
N TYR A 33 15.13 2.66 -25.42
CA TYR A 33 14.11 2.51 -24.38
C TYR A 33 13.57 3.88 -23.95
N ARG A 34 12.24 3.96 -23.82
CA ARG A 34 11.53 5.01 -23.12
C ARG A 34 10.88 4.41 -21.88
N LEU A 35 11.32 4.86 -20.73
CA LEU A 35 10.94 4.33 -19.43
C LEU A 35 9.74 5.13 -18.87
N TYR A 36 8.73 4.42 -18.37
CA TYR A 36 7.50 4.98 -17.82
C TYR A 36 7.19 4.35 -16.45
N PRO A 37 7.70 4.92 -15.34
CA PRO A 37 7.29 4.49 -14.02
C PRO A 37 5.80 4.80 -13.83
N VAL A 38 5.06 3.85 -13.27
CA VAL A 38 3.62 3.98 -13.03
C VAL A 38 3.28 3.66 -11.58
N LYS A 39 2.36 4.46 -11.04
CA LYS A 39 1.83 4.31 -9.68
C LYS A 39 0.59 3.44 -9.68
N SER A 40 0.35 2.73 -8.59
CA SER A 40 -0.95 2.09 -8.34
C SER A 40 -2.16 3.03 -8.51
N SER A 41 -2.03 4.33 -8.19
CA SER A 41 -3.10 5.32 -8.41
C SER A 41 -3.38 5.67 -9.88
N MET A 42 -2.59 5.16 -10.83
CA MET A 42 -2.79 5.35 -12.27
C MET A 42 -3.56 4.19 -12.92
N ARG A 43 -3.79 3.08 -12.20
CA ARG A 43 -4.52 1.90 -12.71
C ARG A 43 -5.94 2.26 -13.19
N GLY A 44 -6.55 1.35 -13.96
CA GLY A 44 -7.86 1.52 -14.58
C GLY A 44 -7.84 2.43 -15.80
N GLU A 45 -8.92 3.21 -15.97
CA GLU A 45 -9.17 4.00 -17.18
C GLU A 45 -8.03 4.97 -17.52
N ARG A 46 -7.34 5.50 -16.50
CA ARG A 46 -6.23 6.44 -16.70
C ARG A 46 -5.05 5.78 -17.40
N PHE A 47 -4.67 4.57 -16.99
CA PHE A 47 -3.61 3.81 -17.64
C PHE A 47 -4.06 3.32 -19.02
N ASP A 48 -5.30 2.83 -19.16
CA ASP A 48 -5.84 2.41 -20.45
C ASP A 48 -5.81 3.54 -21.48
N ALA A 49 -6.25 4.74 -21.09
CA ALA A 49 -6.18 5.91 -21.94
C ALA A 49 -4.73 6.27 -22.31
N THR A 50 -3.78 6.08 -21.40
CA THR A 50 -2.36 6.32 -21.65
C THR A 50 -1.82 5.37 -22.72
N ILE A 51 -2.08 4.07 -22.58
CA ILE A 51 -1.61 3.05 -23.53
C ILE A 51 -2.28 3.22 -24.90
N LYS A 52 -3.61 3.40 -24.97
CA LYS A 52 -4.34 3.64 -26.23
C LYS A 52 -3.84 4.88 -26.97
N ASN A 53 -3.61 5.97 -26.23
CA ASN A 53 -3.07 7.20 -26.82
C ASN A 53 -1.65 7.01 -27.35
N LEU A 54 -0.82 6.26 -26.64
CA LEU A 54 0.54 5.93 -27.10
C LEU A 54 0.48 5.07 -28.36
N ARG A 55 -0.27 3.96 -28.36
CA ARG A 55 -0.41 3.07 -29.52
C ARG A 55 -0.91 3.82 -30.76
N LYS A 56 -1.85 4.77 -30.60
CA LYS A 56 -2.31 5.63 -31.70
C LYS A 56 -1.20 6.54 -32.26
N LYS A 57 -0.34 7.08 -31.40
CA LYS A 57 0.72 8.02 -31.79
C LYS A 57 1.97 7.32 -32.34
N ALA A 58 2.23 6.10 -31.89
CA ALA A 58 3.42 5.33 -32.20
C ALA A 58 3.02 3.86 -32.49
N PRO A 59 2.32 3.59 -33.60
CA PRO A 59 1.76 2.26 -33.87
C PRO A 59 2.83 1.17 -34.04
N GLU A 60 4.02 1.55 -34.51
CA GLU A 60 5.14 0.63 -34.78
C GLU A 60 6.09 0.43 -33.60
N ASP A 61 5.96 1.24 -32.55
CA ASP A 61 6.81 1.12 -31.36
C ASP A 61 6.33 -0.06 -30.49
N ALA A 62 7.27 -0.71 -29.81
CA ALA A 62 6.93 -1.80 -28.89
C ALA A 62 6.43 -1.22 -27.56
N ILE A 63 5.37 -1.78 -27.00
CA ILE A 63 4.85 -1.45 -25.68
C ILE A 63 5.03 -2.66 -24.78
N ILE A 64 5.85 -2.51 -23.74
CA ILE A 64 6.09 -3.54 -22.73
C ILE A 64 5.56 -3.03 -21.41
N ILE A 65 4.84 -3.89 -20.69
CA ILE A 65 4.32 -3.59 -19.37
C ILE A 65 4.84 -4.68 -18.43
N VAL A 66 5.50 -4.27 -17.36
CA VAL A 66 6.04 -5.19 -16.35
C VAL A 66 5.55 -4.80 -14.97
N ASP A 67 5.20 -5.81 -14.17
CA ASP A 67 4.77 -5.67 -12.78
C ASP A 67 3.58 -4.72 -12.60
N TYR A 68 2.69 -4.69 -13.59
CA TYR A 68 1.61 -3.72 -13.63
C TYR A 68 0.41 -4.25 -14.42
N GLN A 69 -0.71 -3.51 -14.43
CA GLN A 69 -1.95 -4.01 -15.03
C GLN A 69 -1.78 -4.43 -16.50
N HIS A 70 -2.39 -5.56 -16.85
CA HIS A 70 -2.47 -6.03 -18.23
C HIS A 70 -3.20 -5.02 -19.14
N HIS A 71 -2.75 -4.91 -20.40
CA HIS A 71 -3.45 -4.13 -21.42
C HIS A 71 -3.33 -4.82 -22.79
N ALA A 72 -4.44 -4.87 -23.54
CA ALA A 72 -4.52 -5.61 -24.82
C ALA A 72 -3.58 -5.06 -25.92
N ASP A 73 -3.28 -3.76 -25.90
CA ASP A 73 -2.36 -3.13 -26.86
C ASP A 73 -0.86 -3.32 -26.51
N ALA A 74 -0.53 -4.05 -25.44
CA ALA A 74 0.85 -4.35 -25.09
C ALA A 74 1.42 -5.47 -25.97
N ASP A 75 2.65 -5.31 -26.45
CA ASP A 75 3.38 -6.33 -27.20
C ASP A 75 4.00 -7.39 -26.28
N LEU A 76 4.24 -7.03 -25.02
CA LEU A 76 4.67 -7.95 -23.97
C LEU A 76 4.14 -7.48 -22.62
N TRP A 77 3.51 -8.39 -21.90
CA TRP A 77 3.10 -8.18 -20.51
C TRP A 77 3.72 -9.23 -19.60
N ILE A 78 4.32 -8.78 -18.50
CA ILE A 78 5.00 -9.64 -17.53
C ILE A 78 4.51 -9.28 -16.13
N ASP A 79 3.93 -10.23 -15.43
CA ASP A 79 3.35 -9.97 -14.10
C ASP A 79 3.23 -11.25 -13.26
N HIS A 80 3.10 -11.07 -11.96
CA HIS A 80 2.90 -12.13 -10.97
C HIS A 80 1.67 -11.88 -10.07
N HIS A 81 0.97 -10.75 -10.23
CA HIS A 81 -0.24 -10.49 -9.47
C HIS A 81 -1.40 -11.40 -9.91
N TYR A 82 -2.27 -11.84 -8.99
CA TYR A 82 -3.45 -12.61 -9.38
C TYR A 82 -4.34 -11.82 -10.36
N ASN A 83 -4.66 -12.43 -11.50
CA ASN A 83 -5.58 -11.87 -12.49
C ASN A 83 -6.79 -12.81 -12.63
N PRO A 84 -8.01 -12.37 -12.29
CA PRO A 84 -9.22 -13.20 -12.38
C PRO A 84 -9.47 -13.80 -13.76
N ASP A 85 -9.11 -13.09 -14.83
CA ASP A 85 -9.32 -13.52 -16.21
C ASP A 85 -8.35 -14.65 -16.63
N LEU A 86 -7.20 -14.74 -15.95
CA LEU A 86 -6.14 -15.72 -16.25
C LEU A 86 -6.06 -16.85 -15.23
N GLY A 87 -6.61 -16.64 -14.03
CA GLY A 87 -6.54 -17.57 -12.91
C GLY A 87 -5.13 -17.64 -12.31
N GLU A 88 -4.78 -18.80 -11.73
CA GLU A 88 -3.51 -19.01 -11.02
C GLU A 88 -2.44 -19.75 -11.85
N ASN A 89 -2.73 -20.02 -13.13
CA ASN A 89 -1.86 -20.83 -13.96
C ASN A 89 -0.69 -20.00 -14.49
N GLU A 90 0.49 -20.62 -14.54
CA GLU A 90 1.61 -20.04 -15.28
C GLU A 90 1.24 -20.01 -16.77
N LEU A 91 1.39 -18.83 -17.39
CA LEU A 91 1.18 -18.63 -18.80
C LEU A 91 2.43 -18.03 -19.41
N LYS A 92 2.94 -18.68 -20.45
CA LYS A 92 4.10 -18.25 -21.20
C LYS A 92 3.83 -18.45 -22.68
N ASN A 93 3.21 -17.45 -23.30
CA ASN A 93 3.00 -17.38 -24.73
C ASN A 93 3.57 -16.04 -25.24
N GLY A 94 3.89 -15.92 -26.52
CA GLY A 94 4.87 -14.94 -27.03
C GLY A 94 4.78 -13.49 -26.50
N ASN A 95 3.60 -12.99 -26.15
CA ASN A 95 3.35 -11.63 -25.62
C ASN A 95 2.93 -11.58 -24.14
N LEU A 96 2.93 -12.69 -23.40
CA LEU A 96 2.45 -12.77 -22.03
C LEU A 96 3.25 -13.78 -21.21
N PHE A 97 4.02 -13.28 -20.22
CA PHE A 97 4.75 -14.10 -19.26
C PHE A 97 4.18 -13.84 -17.86
N TYR A 98 3.41 -14.78 -17.35
CA TYR A 98 2.58 -14.61 -16.17
C TYR A 98 2.73 -15.79 -15.23
N ASN A 99 2.92 -15.55 -13.94
CA ASN A 99 2.88 -16.62 -12.95
C ASN A 99 2.47 -16.09 -11.57
N SER A 100 1.22 -16.36 -11.15
CA SER A 100 0.72 -15.86 -9.87
C SER A 100 1.31 -16.53 -8.62
N LYS A 101 2.13 -17.57 -8.81
CA LYS A 101 2.69 -18.38 -7.72
C LYS A 101 4.11 -17.97 -7.34
N VAL A 102 4.75 -17.12 -8.15
CA VAL A 102 6.06 -16.55 -7.81
C VAL A 102 5.90 -15.26 -7.02
N LYS A 103 6.96 -14.88 -6.31
CA LYS A 103 6.94 -13.81 -5.32
C LYS A 103 7.21 -12.41 -5.89
N SER A 104 7.57 -12.31 -7.17
CA SER A 104 7.86 -11.06 -7.86
C SER A 104 7.80 -11.25 -9.38
N ALA A 105 7.56 -10.18 -10.13
CA ALA A 105 7.74 -10.12 -11.58
C ALA A 105 9.22 -10.36 -11.96
N ALA A 106 10.17 -9.88 -11.16
CA ALA A 106 11.60 -10.11 -11.37
C ALA A 106 11.91 -11.62 -11.39
N ARG A 107 11.26 -12.42 -10.55
CA ARG A 107 11.39 -13.88 -10.56
C ARG A 107 10.81 -14.51 -11.83
N VAL A 108 9.70 -13.99 -12.36
CA VAL A 108 9.15 -14.46 -13.66
C VAL A 108 10.21 -14.29 -14.76
N ILE A 109 10.85 -13.12 -14.83
CA ILE A 109 11.88 -12.81 -15.83
C ILE A 109 13.14 -13.65 -15.59
N TYR A 110 13.56 -13.80 -14.33
CA TYR A 110 14.74 -14.58 -13.97
C TYR A 110 14.60 -16.05 -14.39
N ASN A 111 13.45 -16.67 -14.09
CA ASN A 111 13.18 -18.04 -14.49
C ASN A 111 13.21 -18.20 -16.02
N TRP A 112 12.75 -17.17 -16.76
CA TRP A 112 12.90 -17.14 -18.21
C TRP A 112 14.36 -17.07 -18.64
N PHE A 113 15.18 -16.21 -18.03
CA PHE A 113 16.62 -16.09 -18.31
C PHE A 113 17.35 -17.40 -18.08
N GLU A 114 17.10 -18.08 -16.95
CA GLU A 114 17.74 -19.35 -16.63
C GLU A 114 17.34 -20.48 -17.59
N SER A 115 16.13 -20.41 -18.15
CA SER A 115 15.70 -21.33 -19.22
C SER A 115 16.31 -21.02 -20.59
N ASN A 116 16.95 -19.86 -20.75
CA ASN A 116 17.56 -19.39 -21.98
C ASN A 116 19.10 -19.44 -21.87
N SER A 117 19.75 -20.33 -22.63
CA SER A 117 21.20 -20.54 -22.54
C SER A 117 22.06 -19.29 -22.80
N VAL A 118 21.52 -18.26 -23.48
CA VAL A 118 22.23 -17.01 -23.77
C VAL A 118 22.16 -16.02 -22.61
N LEU A 119 21.04 -16.02 -21.87
CA LEU A 119 20.76 -15.07 -20.79
C LEU A 119 21.00 -15.65 -19.39
N LYS A 120 21.28 -16.96 -19.32
CA LYS A 120 21.60 -17.65 -18.08
C LYS A 120 22.74 -16.95 -17.34
N GLY A 121 22.53 -16.63 -16.06
CA GLY A 121 23.50 -15.91 -15.24
C GLY A 121 23.69 -14.43 -15.60
N ALA A 122 22.86 -13.85 -16.48
CA ALA A 122 22.93 -12.42 -16.81
C ALA A 122 22.53 -11.51 -15.65
N VAL A 123 21.86 -12.06 -14.64
CA VAL A 123 21.42 -11.35 -13.43
C VAL A 123 21.84 -12.16 -12.23
N ASN A 124 22.33 -11.47 -11.20
CA ASN A 124 22.68 -12.10 -9.93
C ASN A 124 21.41 -12.61 -9.23
N GLN A 125 21.35 -13.92 -8.97
CA GLN A 125 20.25 -14.57 -8.25
C GLN A 125 19.94 -13.89 -6.91
N HIS A 126 20.95 -13.45 -6.17
CA HIS A 126 20.79 -12.78 -4.87
C HIS A 126 19.94 -11.51 -4.97
N VAL A 127 20.12 -10.72 -6.04
CA VAL A 127 19.30 -9.52 -6.28
C VAL A 127 17.83 -9.91 -6.38
N VAL A 128 17.52 -10.96 -7.15
CA VAL A 128 16.14 -11.46 -7.33
C VAL A 128 15.58 -12.05 -6.04
N ASP A 129 16.40 -12.73 -5.23
CA ASP A 129 15.99 -13.25 -3.92
C ASP A 129 15.58 -12.13 -2.95
N ILE A 130 16.31 -11.01 -2.96
CA ILE A 130 15.95 -9.84 -2.14
C ILE A 130 14.70 -9.15 -2.69
N VAL A 131 14.50 -9.06 -4.01
CA VAL A 131 13.23 -8.56 -4.60
C VAL A 131 12.06 -9.43 -4.17
N ASP A 132 12.17 -10.76 -4.28
CA ASP A 132 11.14 -11.71 -3.82
C ASP A 132 10.79 -11.50 -2.34
N MET A 133 11.79 -11.26 -1.50
CA MET A 133 11.59 -10.96 -0.08
C MET A 133 10.88 -9.62 0.11
N ILE A 134 11.23 -8.59 -0.65
CA ILE A 134 10.60 -7.27 -0.52
C ILE A 134 9.12 -7.31 -0.92
N ASP A 135 8.83 -7.89 -2.07
CA ASP A 135 7.49 -7.84 -2.65
C ASP A 135 6.48 -8.74 -1.92
N SER A 136 6.85 -10.01 -1.68
CA SER A 136 6.06 -10.91 -0.82
C SER A 136 6.08 -10.52 0.66
N ALA A 137 6.82 -9.47 0.98
CA ALA A 137 7.18 -9.04 2.32
C ALA A 137 7.83 -10.16 3.16
N GLY A 138 8.43 -11.20 2.57
CA GLY A 138 9.00 -12.38 3.25
C GLY A 138 10.20 -12.15 4.19
N TYR A 139 10.34 -10.97 4.80
CA TYR A 139 11.37 -10.62 5.76
C TYR A 139 11.37 -11.55 6.98
N LYS A 140 12.57 -11.84 7.48
CA LYS A 140 12.80 -12.68 8.67
C LYS A 140 12.00 -12.20 9.90
N ASP A 141 12.06 -10.90 10.15
CA ASP A 141 11.38 -10.22 11.25
C ASP A 141 11.09 -8.77 10.85
N ILE A 142 10.33 -8.06 11.68
CA ILE A 142 9.98 -6.66 11.45
C ILE A 142 11.18 -5.73 11.57
N ASP A 143 12.13 -6.04 12.46
CA ASP A 143 13.33 -5.25 12.70
C ASP A 143 14.23 -5.21 11.45
N TYR A 144 14.28 -6.29 10.68
CA TYR A 144 15.06 -6.38 9.44
C TYR A 144 14.69 -5.26 8.45
N ILE A 145 13.42 -4.89 8.35
CA ILE A 145 12.96 -3.81 7.44
C ILE A 145 13.58 -2.45 7.81
N PHE A 146 13.83 -2.22 9.09
CA PHE A 146 14.25 -0.93 9.65
C PHE A 146 15.72 -0.91 10.11
N SER A 147 16.48 -1.97 9.84
CA SER A 147 17.87 -2.09 10.26
C SER A 147 18.80 -2.71 9.21
N SER A 148 18.26 -3.36 8.18
CA SER A 148 19.09 -3.98 7.14
C SER A 148 19.88 -2.96 6.34
N THR A 149 21.17 -3.22 6.19
CA THR A 149 22.09 -2.48 5.31
C THR A 149 22.34 -3.25 4.00
N GLU A 150 21.48 -4.21 3.66
CA GLU A 150 21.50 -4.85 2.34
C GLU A 150 21.24 -3.77 1.27
N PRO A 151 22.03 -3.70 0.17
CA PRO A 151 21.92 -2.61 -0.80
C PRO A 151 20.51 -2.37 -1.37
N LEU A 152 19.77 -3.44 -1.72
CA LEU A 152 18.38 -3.29 -2.16
C LEU A 152 17.42 -2.83 -1.06
N MET A 153 17.71 -3.13 0.20
CA MET A 153 16.93 -2.64 1.34
C MET A 153 17.18 -1.15 1.58
N ILE A 154 18.41 -0.68 1.35
CA ILE A 154 18.76 0.75 1.37
C ILE A 154 18.04 1.48 0.23
N LEU A 155 18.05 0.91 -0.98
CA LEU A 155 17.30 1.47 -2.11
C LEU A 155 15.79 1.51 -1.82
N LYS A 156 15.21 0.44 -1.27
CA LYS A 156 13.81 0.43 -0.81
C LYS A 156 13.52 1.57 0.16
N ALA A 157 14.37 1.73 1.18
CA ALA A 157 14.22 2.78 2.18
C ALA A 157 14.27 4.18 1.57
N TYR A 158 15.16 4.39 0.59
CA TYR A 158 15.23 5.61 -0.18
C TYR A 158 13.92 5.89 -0.95
N LEU A 159 13.39 4.90 -1.67
CA LEU A 159 12.15 5.03 -2.43
C LEU A 159 10.94 5.36 -1.54
N GLU A 160 10.80 4.70 -0.39
CA GLU A 160 9.72 4.99 0.58
C GLU A 160 9.80 6.39 1.20
N ARG A 161 10.96 7.03 1.09
CA ARG A 161 11.23 8.36 1.65
C ARG A 161 11.18 9.49 0.62
N LEU A 162 10.95 9.19 -0.65
CA LEU A 162 10.77 10.21 -1.67
C LEU A 162 9.51 11.03 -1.39
N SER A 163 9.70 12.24 -0.87
CA SER A 163 8.61 13.19 -0.59
C SER A 163 7.98 13.75 -1.87
N ILE A 164 8.75 13.78 -2.97
CA ILE A 164 8.32 14.23 -4.28
C ILE A 164 8.53 13.09 -5.27
N TYR A 165 7.45 12.69 -5.91
CA TYR A 165 7.50 11.72 -6.98
C TYR A 165 7.95 12.40 -8.27
N VAL A 166 9.06 11.92 -8.83
CA VAL A 166 9.62 12.42 -10.09
C VAL A 166 9.98 11.22 -10.95
N ASP A 167 9.33 11.09 -12.11
CA ASP A 167 9.53 9.95 -13.02
C ASP A 167 11.01 9.72 -13.35
N SER A 168 11.76 10.81 -13.59
CA SER A 168 13.18 10.73 -13.92
C SER A 168 14.03 10.06 -12.84
N THR A 169 13.64 10.12 -11.57
CA THR A 169 14.35 9.43 -10.49
C THR A 169 14.25 7.92 -10.66
N TYR A 170 13.04 7.41 -10.89
CA TYR A 170 12.81 5.97 -11.10
C TYR A 170 13.48 5.48 -12.39
N CYS A 171 13.33 6.22 -13.49
CA CYS A 171 14.01 5.90 -14.74
C CYS A 171 15.53 5.85 -14.56
N ARG A 172 16.10 6.81 -13.83
CA ARG A 172 17.54 6.85 -13.58
C ARG A 172 18.02 5.64 -12.77
N ILE A 173 17.24 5.20 -11.78
CA ILE A 173 17.57 4.00 -11.00
C ILE A 173 17.59 2.76 -11.91
N VAL A 174 16.58 2.58 -12.76
CA VAL A 174 16.53 1.48 -13.74
C VAL A 174 17.76 1.48 -14.64
N GLU A 175 18.10 2.64 -15.23
CA GLU A 175 19.28 2.80 -16.09
C GLU A 175 20.58 2.45 -15.37
N LEU A 176 20.72 2.85 -14.11
CA LEU A 176 21.91 2.57 -13.31
C LEU A 176 22.03 1.09 -12.94
N ILE A 177 20.93 0.44 -12.56
CA ILE A 177 20.91 -1.00 -12.28
C ILE A 177 21.31 -1.77 -13.54
N TYR A 178 20.77 -1.39 -14.70
CA TYR A 178 21.17 -1.96 -15.98
C TYR A 178 22.65 -1.71 -16.29
N HIS A 179 23.12 -0.46 -16.16
CA HIS A 179 24.49 -0.07 -16.51
C HIS A 179 25.56 -0.72 -15.63
N TYR A 180 25.26 -0.91 -14.34
CA TYR A 180 26.17 -1.54 -13.39
C TYR A 180 25.94 -3.05 -13.25
N ASP A 181 25.25 -3.68 -14.21
CA ASP A 181 25.03 -5.14 -14.23
C ASP A 181 24.47 -5.67 -12.90
N PHE A 182 23.49 -4.96 -12.34
CA PHE A 182 22.84 -5.29 -11.07
C PHE A 182 23.76 -5.24 -9.83
N ASP A 183 24.89 -4.55 -9.91
CA ASP A 183 25.71 -4.16 -8.76
C ASP A 183 25.06 -2.97 -8.03
N ILE A 184 24.22 -3.28 -7.05
CA ILE A 184 23.39 -2.28 -6.35
C ILE A 184 24.24 -1.35 -5.47
N ASP A 185 25.40 -1.80 -4.96
CA ASP A 185 26.34 -0.94 -4.24
C ASP A 185 26.83 0.22 -5.13
N LYS A 186 27.20 -0.06 -6.38
CA LYS A 186 27.57 0.99 -7.35
C LYS A 186 26.42 1.92 -7.69
N VAL A 187 25.19 1.39 -7.76
CA VAL A 187 23.98 2.20 -7.98
C VAL A 187 23.78 3.19 -6.84
N LEU A 188 23.82 2.71 -5.59
CA LEU A 188 23.69 3.56 -4.40
C LEU A 188 24.78 4.62 -4.33
N PHE A 189 26.04 4.23 -4.56
CA PHE A 189 27.17 5.15 -4.61
C PHE A 189 26.96 6.26 -5.65
N THR A 190 26.52 5.90 -6.86
CA THR A 190 26.31 6.84 -7.96
C THR A 190 25.14 7.79 -7.70
N LEU A 191 24.12 7.33 -6.97
CA LEU A 191 22.99 8.14 -6.52
C LEU A 191 23.30 8.96 -5.26
N ASN A 192 24.49 8.79 -4.68
CA ASN A 192 24.89 9.37 -3.40
C ASN A 192 23.88 9.02 -2.28
N ILE A 193 23.45 7.76 -2.25
CA ILE A 193 22.59 7.20 -1.20
C ILE A 193 23.48 6.39 -0.26
N ASP A 194 23.44 6.73 1.02
CA ASP A 194 24.19 6.03 2.07
C ASP A 194 23.24 5.38 3.09
N ASN A 195 23.83 4.68 4.06
CA ASN A 195 23.08 3.92 5.06
C ASN A 195 22.31 4.82 6.06
N ASN A 196 22.56 6.14 6.10
CA ASN A 196 21.83 7.03 7.00
C ASN A 196 20.34 7.03 6.70
N ILE A 197 19.94 6.71 5.45
CA ILE A 197 18.53 6.56 5.06
C ILE A 197 17.79 5.52 5.90
N ILE A 198 18.48 4.48 6.40
CA ILE A 198 17.92 3.45 7.28
C ILE A 198 17.60 4.02 8.65
N ASP A 199 18.53 4.75 9.26
CA ASP A 199 18.30 5.44 10.54
C ASP A 199 17.14 6.43 10.43
N GLU A 200 17.09 7.11 9.29
CA GLU A 200 16.06 8.05 8.90
C GLU A 200 14.69 7.38 8.70
N LEU A 201 14.64 6.20 8.08
CA LEU A 201 13.44 5.38 7.94
C LEU A 201 12.96 4.92 9.33
N ARG A 202 13.87 4.43 10.17
CA ARG A 202 13.58 3.96 11.53
C ARG A 202 13.06 5.09 12.42
N LYS A 203 13.64 6.30 12.34
CA LYS A 203 13.14 7.49 13.06
C LYS A 203 11.72 7.84 12.63
N SER A 204 11.44 7.80 11.32
CA SER A 204 10.09 8.03 10.79
C SER A 204 9.10 6.96 11.29
N ALA A 205 9.50 5.69 11.25
CA ALA A 205 8.69 4.58 11.74
C ALA A 205 8.33 4.74 13.23
N ASN A 206 9.32 5.08 14.07
CA ASN A 206 9.08 5.32 15.50
C ASN A 206 8.09 6.45 15.80
N ALA A 207 7.97 7.44 14.90
CA ALA A 207 7.06 8.56 15.11
C ALA A 207 5.58 8.14 15.03
N ILE A 208 5.25 7.02 14.36
CA ILE A 208 3.87 6.53 14.26
C ILE A 208 3.25 6.22 15.62
N GLY A 209 4.06 5.78 16.59
CA GLY A 209 3.58 5.38 17.90
C GLY A 209 2.85 6.50 18.66
N LYS A 210 3.14 7.77 18.32
CA LYS A 210 2.47 8.94 18.91
C LYS A 210 1.12 9.26 18.23
N ALA A 211 0.94 8.82 16.99
CA ALA A 211 -0.25 9.05 16.19
C ALA A 211 -1.23 7.85 16.21
N MET A 212 -0.74 6.69 16.65
CA MET A 212 -1.51 5.45 16.64
C MET A 212 -2.41 5.31 17.87
N VAL A 213 -3.68 5.01 17.63
CA VAL A 213 -4.66 4.61 18.64
C VAL A 213 -4.78 3.09 18.63
N VAL A 214 -4.73 2.45 19.80
CA VAL A 214 -4.80 0.99 19.93
C VAL A 214 -6.10 0.58 20.61
N ASN A 215 -6.81 -0.41 20.06
CA ASN A 215 -7.89 -1.13 20.70
C ASN A 215 -7.75 -2.64 20.48
N GLY A 216 -7.62 -3.39 21.58
CA GLY A 216 -7.50 -4.85 21.54
C GLY A 216 -6.28 -5.26 20.71
N VAL A 217 -6.51 -6.05 19.67
CA VAL A 217 -5.45 -6.53 18.77
C VAL A 217 -5.22 -5.63 17.56
N MET A 218 -5.86 -4.46 17.49
CA MET A 218 -5.82 -3.55 16.35
C MET A 218 -5.25 -2.18 16.68
N GLY A 219 -4.40 -1.64 15.79
CA GLY A 219 -3.99 -0.24 15.78
C GLY A 219 -4.66 0.56 14.65
N VAL A 220 -4.91 1.85 14.87
CA VAL A 220 -5.43 2.78 13.87
C VAL A 220 -4.55 4.00 13.82
N THR A 221 -4.12 4.39 12.62
CA THR A 221 -3.31 5.60 12.39
C THR A 221 -3.92 6.43 11.28
N GLU A 222 -4.14 7.72 11.52
CA GLU A 222 -4.46 8.68 10.46
C GLU A 222 -3.18 9.32 9.91
N MET A 223 -3.07 9.39 8.58
CA MET A 223 -1.87 9.84 7.89
C MET A 223 -2.20 10.80 6.76
N ASN A 224 -1.37 11.83 6.60
CA ASN A 224 -1.36 12.61 5.38
C ASN A 224 -0.54 11.87 4.31
N ARG A 225 -1.04 11.79 3.08
CA ARG A 225 -0.35 11.14 1.95
C ARG A 225 1.08 11.67 1.73
N LEU A 226 1.33 12.96 1.98
CA LEU A 226 2.65 13.57 1.82
C LEU A 226 3.62 13.25 2.98
N TYR A 227 3.09 12.79 4.12
CA TYR A 227 3.85 12.49 5.33
C TYR A 227 3.54 11.08 5.84
N ALA A 228 3.33 10.14 4.91
CA ALA A 228 3.03 8.76 5.26
C ALA A 228 4.25 8.13 5.94
N TYR A 229 4.02 7.48 7.07
CA TYR A 229 5.02 6.64 7.72
C TYR A 229 5.36 5.42 6.84
N PRO A 230 6.62 4.93 6.91
CA PRO A 230 7.07 3.76 6.16
C PRO A 230 6.13 2.56 6.32
N ARG A 231 6.08 1.69 5.32
CA ARG A 231 5.27 0.46 5.41
C ARG A 231 5.72 -0.38 6.62
N TYR A 232 4.74 -0.95 7.32
CA TYR A 232 4.92 -1.80 8.51
C TYR A 232 5.41 -1.09 9.79
N SER A 233 5.40 0.25 9.82
CA SER A 233 5.84 1.02 11.00
C SER A 233 5.03 0.71 12.26
N GLU A 234 3.74 0.41 12.13
CA GLU A 234 2.86 0.06 13.23
C GLU A 234 3.34 -1.21 13.95
N TYR A 235 3.65 -2.26 13.19
CA TYR A 235 4.15 -3.53 13.72
C TYR A 235 5.58 -3.42 14.24
N PHE A 236 6.35 -2.46 13.75
CA PHE A 236 7.67 -2.18 14.30
C PHE A 236 7.58 -1.56 15.69
N VAL A 237 6.67 -0.59 15.88
CA VAL A 237 6.53 0.11 17.17
C VAL A 237 5.67 -0.66 18.17
N LYS A 238 4.69 -1.44 17.69
CA LYS A 238 3.81 -2.28 18.49
C LYS A 238 3.76 -3.69 17.86
N PRO A 239 4.80 -4.50 18.11
CA PRO A 239 4.91 -5.82 17.50
C PRO A 239 3.79 -6.78 17.92
N ASP A 240 3.10 -6.52 19.03
CA ASP A 240 1.99 -7.30 19.58
C ASP A 240 0.64 -7.10 18.86
N LEU A 241 0.51 -6.06 18.03
CA LEU A 241 -0.71 -5.86 17.22
C LEU A 241 -0.86 -6.97 16.18
N MET A 242 -2.09 -7.46 15.99
CA MET A 242 -2.43 -8.38 14.91
C MET A 242 -2.87 -7.66 13.65
N TYR A 243 -3.55 -6.52 13.80
CA TYR A 243 -4.13 -5.78 12.68
C TYR A 243 -3.80 -4.30 12.79
N CYS A 244 -3.66 -3.62 11.66
CA CYS A 244 -3.51 -2.17 11.62
C CYS A 244 -4.34 -1.56 10.48
N ILE A 245 -4.94 -0.40 10.76
CA ILE A 245 -5.68 0.42 9.81
C ILE A 245 -4.92 1.73 9.61
N ARG A 246 -4.62 2.07 8.36
CA ARG A 246 -4.15 3.41 7.95
C ARG A 246 -5.30 4.16 7.29
N ILE A 247 -5.54 5.37 7.76
CA ILE A 247 -6.55 6.28 7.23
C ILE A 247 -5.83 7.36 6.44
N VAL A 248 -6.07 7.43 5.13
CA VAL A 248 -5.45 8.40 4.23
C VAL A 248 -6.53 9.22 3.52
N ARG A 249 -6.57 10.53 3.79
CA ARG A 249 -7.49 11.43 3.09
C ARG A 249 -7.00 11.70 1.68
N LEU A 250 -7.84 11.38 0.67
CA LEU A 250 -7.48 11.49 -0.75
C LEU A 250 -7.82 12.86 -1.36
N GLY A 251 -8.53 13.72 -0.62
CA GLY A 251 -9.11 14.96 -1.15
C GLY A 251 -10.51 14.74 -1.73
N GLY A 252 -11.35 15.78 -1.67
CA GLY A 252 -12.80 15.59 -1.71
C GLY A 252 -13.27 14.76 -0.50
N TYR A 253 -14.54 14.38 -0.45
CA TYR A 253 -15.09 13.61 0.68
C TYR A 253 -14.61 12.14 0.75
N ARG A 254 -13.50 11.77 0.10
CA ARG A 254 -13.02 10.39 -0.06
C ARG A 254 -11.85 10.07 0.86
N VAL A 255 -11.89 8.90 1.46
CA VAL A 255 -10.88 8.40 2.40
C VAL A 255 -10.48 7.00 2.02
N GLN A 256 -9.18 6.74 1.96
CA GLN A 256 -8.61 5.41 1.77
C GLN A 256 -8.32 4.78 3.14
N MET A 257 -8.80 3.56 3.32
CA MET A 257 -8.59 2.73 4.50
C MET A 257 -7.71 1.55 4.08
N ASP A 258 -6.44 1.54 4.48
CA ASP A 258 -5.56 0.40 4.24
C ASP A 258 -5.50 -0.48 5.49
N VAL A 259 -5.84 -1.75 5.35
CA VAL A 259 -5.89 -2.70 6.46
C VAL A 259 -4.87 -3.81 6.23
N GLY A 260 -4.02 -4.04 7.22
CA GLY A 260 -3.00 -5.09 7.18
C GLY A 260 -3.11 -6.05 8.35
N TYR A 261 -2.52 -7.24 8.16
CA TYR A 261 -2.23 -8.22 9.20
C TYR A 261 -0.73 -8.22 9.54
N ASN A 262 -0.41 -8.37 10.83
CA ASN A 262 0.95 -8.55 11.30
C ASN A 262 1.41 -10.00 11.09
N LYS A 263 2.09 -10.25 9.97
CA LYS A 263 2.60 -11.59 9.67
C LYS A 263 3.82 -12.03 10.47
N TRP A 264 4.39 -11.16 11.31
CA TRP A 264 5.52 -11.49 12.18
C TRP A 264 5.08 -11.91 13.59
N GLN A 265 3.78 -12.07 13.78
CA GLN A 265 3.21 -12.72 14.97
C GLN A 265 3.14 -14.23 14.77
N ASP A 266 3.27 -14.98 15.87
CA ASP A 266 3.11 -16.46 15.87
C ASP A 266 1.66 -16.91 15.64
N LYS A 267 0.71 -15.97 15.60
CA LYS A 267 -0.70 -16.24 15.36
C LYS A 267 -0.96 -16.35 13.84
N SER A 268 -2.06 -16.99 13.47
CA SER A 268 -2.55 -16.99 12.09
C SER A 268 -3.59 -15.89 11.89
N CYS A 269 -3.61 -15.29 10.69
CA CYS A 269 -4.69 -14.37 10.32
C CYS A 269 -6.00 -15.16 10.22
N LYS A 270 -7.02 -14.74 10.97
CA LYS A 270 -8.33 -15.41 11.01
C LYS A 270 -9.34 -14.82 10.04
N VAL A 271 -9.06 -13.64 9.50
CA VAL A 271 -9.99 -12.85 8.70
C VAL A 271 -9.42 -12.66 7.30
N HIS A 272 -10.19 -12.97 6.27
CA HIS A 272 -9.82 -12.64 4.90
C HIS A 272 -10.06 -11.14 4.67
N ILE A 273 -9.04 -10.31 4.90
CA ILE A 273 -9.15 -8.85 4.90
C ILE A 273 -9.72 -8.33 3.58
N GLY A 274 -9.19 -8.76 2.42
CA GLY A 274 -9.69 -8.30 1.13
C GLY A 274 -11.17 -8.61 0.87
N LYS A 275 -11.64 -9.80 1.26
CA LYS A 275 -13.05 -10.20 1.13
C LYS A 275 -13.94 -9.39 2.07
N LEU A 276 -13.49 -9.15 3.31
CA LEU A 276 -14.19 -8.31 4.27
C LEU A 276 -14.40 -6.91 3.69
N LEU A 277 -13.31 -6.26 3.24
CA LEU A 277 -13.36 -4.90 2.69
C LEU A 277 -14.19 -4.80 1.41
N GLY A 278 -14.11 -5.81 0.53
CA GLY A 278 -14.92 -5.88 -0.69
C GLY A 278 -16.41 -6.14 -0.43
N SER A 279 -16.80 -6.54 0.79
CA SER A 279 -18.19 -6.79 1.17
C SER A 279 -18.87 -5.61 1.88
N LEU A 280 -18.14 -4.52 2.14
CA LEU A 280 -18.68 -3.35 2.82
C LEU A 280 -19.64 -2.59 1.90
N GLU A 281 -20.94 -2.59 2.23
CA GLU A 281 -21.99 -1.95 1.42
C GLU A 281 -21.83 -0.44 1.24
N TYR A 282 -21.13 0.22 2.17
CA TYR A 282 -20.88 1.67 2.16
C TYR A 282 -19.52 2.03 1.53
N ALA A 283 -18.72 1.05 1.11
CA ALA A 283 -17.47 1.33 0.40
C ALA A 283 -17.77 1.71 -1.06
N ILE A 284 -17.12 2.78 -1.53
CA ILE A 284 -17.10 3.15 -2.95
C ILE A 284 -16.38 2.05 -3.75
N SER A 285 -15.30 1.54 -3.19
CA SER A 285 -14.58 0.36 -3.66
C SER A 285 -13.88 -0.31 -2.49
N GLY A 286 -13.67 -1.62 -2.57
CA GLY A 286 -12.97 -2.38 -1.54
C GLY A 286 -12.42 -3.69 -2.11
N GLY A 287 -11.38 -4.22 -1.49
CA GLY A 287 -10.78 -5.48 -1.92
C GLY A 287 -9.40 -5.73 -1.32
N GLY A 288 -8.71 -6.73 -1.86
CA GLY A 288 -7.35 -7.09 -1.46
C GLY A 288 -7.13 -8.60 -1.39
N HIS A 289 -6.12 -8.99 -0.63
CA HIS A 289 -5.70 -10.36 -0.39
C HIS A 289 -6.14 -10.85 1.00
N PHE A 290 -5.74 -12.07 1.37
CA PHE A 290 -6.09 -12.66 2.66
C PHE A 290 -5.59 -11.84 3.85
N THR A 291 -4.35 -11.34 3.79
CA THR A 291 -3.65 -10.65 4.89
C THR A 291 -3.55 -9.14 4.74
N VAL A 292 -4.06 -8.56 3.66
CA VAL A 292 -3.99 -7.12 3.40
C VAL A 292 -5.10 -6.70 2.46
N GLY A 293 -5.60 -5.49 2.59
CA GLY A 293 -6.54 -4.92 1.64
C GLY A 293 -6.72 -3.42 1.82
N GLY A 294 -7.52 -2.84 0.93
CA GLY A 294 -7.85 -1.43 0.95
C GLY A 294 -9.33 -1.21 0.64
N ALA A 295 -9.89 -0.13 1.17
CA ALA A 295 -11.21 0.35 0.82
C ALA A 295 -11.19 1.88 0.61
N ILE A 296 -12.01 2.38 -0.30
CA ILE A 296 -12.32 3.80 -0.42
C ILE A 296 -13.72 4.00 0.13
N ILE A 297 -13.84 4.82 1.15
CA ILE A 297 -15.11 5.21 1.80
C ILE A 297 -15.30 6.72 1.75
N THR A 298 -16.44 7.21 2.25
CA THR A 298 -16.64 8.65 2.46
C THR A 298 -16.19 9.08 3.86
N GLU A 299 -15.92 10.38 4.06
CA GLU A 299 -15.56 10.91 5.39
C GLU A 299 -16.62 10.62 6.47
N ASN A 300 -17.89 10.51 6.11
CA ASN A 300 -18.98 10.21 7.03
C ASN A 300 -18.98 8.74 7.51
N ASP A 301 -18.30 7.85 6.79
CA ASP A 301 -18.29 6.42 7.06
C ASP A 301 -17.05 5.96 7.87
N ILE A 302 -16.13 6.89 8.22
CA ILE A 302 -14.88 6.54 8.93
C ILE A 302 -15.18 5.85 10.27
N GLU A 303 -16.08 6.42 11.06
CA GLU A 303 -16.43 5.88 12.38
C GLU A 303 -17.06 4.48 12.24
N ARG A 304 -18.05 4.35 11.33
CA ARG A 304 -18.68 3.06 11.03
C ARG A 304 -17.67 2.01 10.60
N PHE A 305 -16.70 2.38 9.76
CA PHE A 305 -15.64 1.48 9.33
C PHE A 305 -14.83 0.96 10.50
N ILE A 306 -14.43 1.84 11.41
CA ILE A 306 -13.56 1.47 12.52
C ILE A 306 -14.34 0.59 13.51
N ASP A 307 -15.61 0.89 13.77
CA ASP A 307 -16.49 0.05 14.59
C ASP A 307 -16.67 -1.35 13.99
N ASP A 308 -16.95 -1.44 12.68
CA ASP A 308 -17.06 -2.71 11.97
C ASP A 308 -15.76 -3.52 12.09
N MET A 309 -14.59 -2.88 11.88
CA MET A 309 -13.30 -3.58 12.02
C MET A 309 -13.03 -4.03 13.46
N CYS A 310 -13.43 -3.25 14.46
CA CYS A 310 -13.26 -3.66 15.87
C CYS A 310 -14.08 -4.91 16.18
N VAL A 311 -15.35 -4.95 15.72
CA VAL A 311 -16.18 -6.14 15.88
C VAL A 311 -15.58 -7.34 15.16
N GLN A 312 -15.05 -7.16 13.95
CA GLN A 312 -14.46 -8.24 13.16
C GLN A 312 -13.15 -8.77 13.76
N PHE A 313 -12.30 -7.90 14.33
CA PHE A 313 -10.97 -8.29 14.78
C PHE A 313 -10.89 -8.64 16.27
N ASN A 314 -11.60 -7.91 17.13
CA ASN A 314 -11.61 -8.16 18.57
C ASN A 314 -12.80 -9.02 19.01
N GLY A 315 -13.87 -9.06 18.21
CA GLY A 315 -15.11 -9.77 18.53
C GLY A 315 -16.22 -8.84 19.03
N PRO A 316 -17.46 -9.35 19.16
CA PRO A 316 -18.65 -8.53 19.45
C PRO A 316 -18.67 -7.92 20.87
N GLU A 317 -17.87 -8.46 21.80
CA GLU A 317 -17.76 -7.92 23.18
C GLU A 317 -16.77 -6.75 23.29
N ASP A 318 -15.93 -6.55 22.27
CA ASP A 318 -14.87 -5.53 22.22
C ASP A 318 -15.13 -4.46 21.13
N SER A 319 -16.39 -4.31 20.70
CA SER A 319 -16.77 -3.15 19.88
C SER A 319 -16.27 -1.90 20.59
N MET A 320 -15.50 -1.05 19.91
CA MET A 320 -15.03 0.23 20.45
C MET A 320 -16.24 0.99 20.98
N GLU A 321 -16.54 0.85 22.28
CA GLU A 321 -17.48 1.74 22.92
C GLU A 321 -16.74 3.06 23.13
N LYS A 322 -16.61 3.78 21.99
CA LYS A 322 -16.21 5.16 21.84
C LYS A 322 -14.72 5.47 21.95
N TYR A 323 -14.22 6.19 20.94
CA TYR A 323 -13.12 7.12 21.10
C TYR A 323 -13.28 7.90 22.41
N SER A 324 -12.43 7.56 23.37
CA SER A 324 -12.04 8.32 24.57
C SER A 324 -12.78 9.64 24.76
N VAL A 325 -14.06 9.59 25.11
CA VAL A 325 -14.65 10.76 25.74
C VAL A 325 -14.14 10.73 27.16
N ASP A 326 -13.47 11.80 27.55
CA ASP A 326 -12.96 12.00 28.89
C ASP A 326 -14.02 11.50 29.89
N LYS A 327 -13.65 10.61 30.83
CA LYS A 327 -14.60 10.14 31.84
C LYS A 327 -15.11 11.29 32.72
N THR A 328 -14.49 12.46 32.63
CA THR A 328 -14.92 13.70 33.25
C THR A 328 -15.86 14.55 32.37
N ASP A 329 -16.11 14.14 31.12
CA ASP A 329 -17.05 14.81 30.22
C ASP A 329 -18.46 14.81 30.86
N PRO A 330 -19.07 15.99 31.06
CA PRO A 330 -20.37 16.11 31.72
C PRO A 330 -21.49 15.39 30.99
N VAL A 331 -21.40 15.24 29.66
CA VAL A 331 -22.40 14.54 28.84
C VAL A 331 -22.30 13.04 29.07
N GLU A 332 -21.09 12.49 29.15
CA GLU A 332 -20.91 11.05 29.40
C GLU A 332 -21.32 10.65 30.81
N LYS A 333 -20.88 11.39 31.82
CA LYS A 333 -21.24 11.09 33.21
C LYS A 333 -22.76 11.05 33.39
N LYS A 334 -23.45 12.01 32.77
CA LYS A 334 -24.91 12.12 32.84
C LYS A 334 -25.62 11.09 31.97
N SER A 335 -25.03 10.70 30.84
CA SER A 335 -25.54 9.61 30.01
C SER A 335 -25.45 8.25 30.73
N ASP A 336 -24.36 8.00 31.46
CA ASP A 336 -24.19 6.80 32.28
C ASP A 336 -25.18 6.73 33.45
N GLU A 337 -25.47 7.87 34.07
CA GLU A 337 -26.50 7.97 35.10
C GLU A 337 -27.88 7.62 34.53
N LEU A 338 -28.24 8.11 33.33
CA LEU A 338 -29.53 7.81 32.68
C LEU A 338 -29.69 6.33 32.31
N ILE A 339 -28.62 5.64 31.94
CA ILE A 339 -28.67 4.19 31.72
C ILE A 339 -28.88 3.47 33.05
N LYS A 340 -28.14 3.85 34.09
CA LYS A 340 -28.25 3.22 35.42
C LYS A 340 -29.63 3.38 36.05
N THR A 341 -30.30 4.51 35.83
CA THR A 341 -31.66 4.74 36.32
C THR A 341 -32.74 4.12 35.44
N GLY A 342 -32.38 3.58 34.26
CA GLY A 342 -33.33 3.03 33.28
C GLY A 342 -34.07 4.09 32.46
N ASP A 343 -33.68 5.36 32.60
CA ASP A 343 -34.26 6.49 31.86
C ASP A 343 -33.78 6.54 30.39
N ALA A 344 -32.75 5.77 30.05
CA ALA A 344 -32.32 5.51 28.69
C ALA A 344 -32.01 4.02 28.49
N LYS A 345 -32.49 3.46 27.38
CA LYS A 345 -32.29 2.04 27.05
C LYS A 345 -30.95 1.76 26.40
N THR A 346 -30.37 2.77 25.75
CA THR A 346 -29.09 2.68 25.06
C THR A 346 -28.26 3.93 25.32
N LYS A 347 -26.95 3.83 25.14
CA LYS A 347 -26.02 4.95 25.32
C LYS A 347 -26.22 6.07 24.30
N ALA A 348 -26.66 5.73 23.09
CA ALA A 348 -27.03 6.72 22.07
C ALA A 348 -28.28 7.52 22.47
N ASP A 349 -29.32 6.85 22.97
CA ASP A 349 -30.53 7.49 23.51
C ASP A 349 -30.20 8.40 24.70
N ALA A 350 -29.37 7.92 25.62
CA ALA A 350 -28.91 8.69 26.77
C ALA A 350 -28.20 10.00 26.37
N ARG A 351 -27.27 9.93 25.41
CA ARG A 351 -26.54 11.11 24.91
C ARG A 351 -27.45 12.12 24.23
N SER A 352 -28.34 11.65 23.36
CA SER A 352 -29.30 12.51 22.67
C SER A 352 -30.14 13.31 23.66
N LYS A 353 -30.62 12.67 24.74
CA LYS A 353 -31.39 13.32 25.82
C LYS A 353 -30.58 14.33 26.64
N VAL A 354 -29.29 14.08 26.85
CA VAL A 354 -28.41 15.01 27.58
C VAL A 354 -28.10 16.24 26.72
N THR A 355 -27.75 16.04 25.46
CA THR A 355 -27.44 17.13 24.51
C THR A 355 -28.66 18.00 24.25
N SER A 356 -29.85 17.42 24.03
CA SER A 356 -31.09 18.18 23.80
C SER A 356 -31.48 19.05 25.01
N LYS A 357 -31.17 18.63 26.24
CA LYS A 357 -31.37 19.42 27.46
C LYS A 357 -30.40 20.58 27.59
N LEU A 358 -29.16 20.42 27.12
CA LEU A 358 -28.16 21.50 27.14
C LEU A 358 -28.48 22.58 26.11
N GLU A 359 -29.00 22.19 24.94
CA GLU A 359 -29.40 23.12 23.89
C GLU A 359 -30.70 23.88 24.23
N GLY A 360 -31.68 23.22 24.85
CA GLY A 360 -32.93 23.85 25.28
C GLY A 360 -32.80 24.84 26.46
N GLY A 361 -31.71 24.77 27.23
CA GLY A 361 -31.46 25.68 28.36
C GLY A 361 -30.93 27.07 27.96
N ASN A 362 -30.42 27.22 26.74
CA ASN A 362 -29.86 28.48 26.25
C ASN A 362 -30.88 29.38 25.52
N SER A 363 -32.07 28.88 25.17
CA SER A 363 -33.11 29.68 24.52
C SER A 363 -33.96 30.54 25.47
N GLU A 364 -33.87 30.33 26.80
CA GLU A 364 -34.68 31.08 27.78
C GLU A 364 -33.97 32.30 28.41
N ARG A 365 -32.71 32.60 28.04
CA ARG A 365 -31.95 33.71 28.67
C ARG A 365 -31.86 35.02 27.88
N VAL A 366 -32.57 35.16 26.77
CA VAL A 366 -32.59 36.40 25.96
C VAL A 366 -34.00 36.98 25.85
N GLN A 367 -34.70 37.17 26.97
CA GLN A 367 -35.85 38.09 27.07
C GLN A 367 -35.95 38.60 28.51
N GLY A 368 -35.37 39.77 28.79
CA GLY A 368 -35.50 40.40 30.10
C GLY A 368 -34.41 41.42 30.42
N GLY A 369 -34.40 42.54 29.70
CA GLY A 369 -33.46 43.63 29.95
C GLY A 369 -33.84 44.89 29.18
N GLY A 370 -34.99 45.47 29.48
CA GLY A 370 -35.38 46.81 29.04
C GLY A 370 -35.93 47.60 30.23
N VAL A 371 -35.13 48.55 30.72
CA VAL A 371 -35.49 49.95 31.03
C VAL A 371 -34.24 50.78 30.78
#